data_AF-A0A9X7VV21-F1
#
_entry.id   AF-A0A9X7VV21-F1
#
_cell.length_a   1.000
_cell.length_b   1.000
_cell.length_c   1.000
_cell.angle_alpha   90.00
_cell.angle_beta   90.00
_cell.angle_gamma   90.00
#
_symmetry.space_group_name_H-M   'P 1'
#
loop_
_entity.id
_entity.type
_entity.pdbx_description
1 polymer ?
#
loop_
_entity_poly.entity_id
_entity_poly.type
_entity_poly.pdbx_seq_one_letter_code
_entity_poly.pdbx_strand_id
1 'polypeptide(L)'
;MKRRWCVYVLIGIVFGVADFYLPSFIVPHLSMNSPVLEGIIGFALTFGVWLVPGIPIVIYETSVSRRRLSSALAICLTWCISVVVYYLTNVAQLAIGSSTQPDLRFSNHNSPFFWTNWESVLFSYVLTSTLEWSIVSILGGLIIGFLVSSTYMFVRGLRR
;
A
#
# COMPACT_ATOMS: atom_id res chain seq x y z
N MET A 1 16.62 17.15 -4.54
CA MET A 1 15.98 15.86 -4.88
C MET A 1 15.95 14.92 -3.68
N LYS A 2 17.10 14.52 -3.09
CA LYS A 2 17.18 13.49 -2.03
C LYS A 2 16.16 13.64 -0.89
N ARG A 3 16.08 14.82 -0.25
CA ARG A 3 15.21 15.02 0.94
C ARG A 3 13.72 14.79 0.68
N ARG A 4 13.16 15.21 -0.46
CA ARG A 4 11.73 15.01 -0.78
C ARG A 4 11.40 13.54 -1.00
N TRP A 5 12.28 12.83 -1.69
CA TRP A 5 12.12 11.40 -1.96
C TRP A 5 12.22 10.58 -0.68
N CYS A 6 13.09 10.97 0.27
CA CYS A 6 13.09 10.38 1.61
C CYS A 6 11.76 10.58 2.33
N VAL A 7 11.12 11.76 2.20
CA VAL A 7 9.79 12.00 2.77
C VAL A 7 8.73 11.10 2.13
N TYR A 8 8.76 10.89 0.81
CA TYR A 8 7.84 9.96 0.14
C TYR A 8 8.01 8.52 0.62
N VAL A 9 9.25 8.07 0.82
CA VAL A 9 9.55 6.76 1.42
C VAL A 9 9.01 6.68 2.84
N LEU A 10 9.24 7.71 3.68
CA LEU A 10 8.71 7.74 5.05
C LEU A 10 7.18 7.73 5.08
N ILE A 11 6.52 8.47 4.18
CA ILE A 11 5.06 8.42 4.03
C ILE A 11 4.63 6.99 3.67
N GLY A 12 5.31 6.34 2.73
CA GLY A 12 5.01 4.96 2.35
C GLY A 12 5.18 3.98 3.52
N ILE A 13 6.21 4.16 4.36
CA ILE A 13 6.40 3.33 5.56
C ILE A 13 5.24 3.52 6.54
N VAL A 14 4.96 4.77 6.92
CA VAL A 14 3.89 5.07 7.88
C VAL A 14 2.54 4.61 7.34
N PHE A 15 2.28 4.84 6.06
CA PHE A 15 1.04 4.43 5.42
C PHE A 15 0.92 2.91 5.31
N GLY A 16 1.98 2.18 4.94
CA GLY A 16 1.94 0.70 4.88
C GLY A 16 1.63 0.05 6.24
N VAL A 17 2.18 0.60 7.33
CA VAL A 17 1.81 0.16 8.69
C VAL A 17 0.35 0.49 9.00
N ALA A 18 -0.12 1.69 8.67
CA ALA A 18 -1.50 2.09 8.91
C ALA A 18 -2.50 1.25 8.09
N ASP A 19 -2.19 0.99 6.82
CA ASP A 19 -2.99 0.21 5.88
C ASP A 19 -3.19 -1.23 6.36
N PHE A 20 -2.23 -1.80 7.10
CA PHE A 20 -2.42 -3.09 7.75
C PHE A 20 -3.61 -3.10 8.72
N TYR A 21 -3.82 -2.03 9.47
CA TYR A 21 -4.89 -1.96 10.46
C TYR A 21 -6.21 -1.42 9.88
N LEU A 22 -6.17 -0.63 8.80
CA LEU A 22 -7.34 0.05 8.23
C LEU A 22 -8.50 -0.88 7.86
N PRO A 23 -8.31 -2.03 7.18
CA PRO A 23 -9.40 -2.95 6.86
C PRO A 23 -10.16 -3.42 8.10
N SER A 24 -9.48 -3.65 9.22
CA SER A 24 -10.13 -4.07 10.47
C SER A 24 -11.07 -3.00 11.05
N PHE A 25 -10.86 -1.73 10.73
CA PHE A 25 -11.76 -0.64 11.09
C PHE A 25 -12.91 -0.45 10.08
N ILE A 26 -12.70 -0.78 8.81
CA ILE A 26 -13.64 -0.46 7.73
C ILE A 26 -14.61 -1.63 7.47
N VAL A 27 -14.08 -2.85 7.37
CA VAL A 27 -14.84 -4.06 6.96
C VAL A 27 -15.99 -4.43 7.91
N PRO A 28 -15.86 -4.37 9.25
CA PRO A 28 -16.95 -4.77 10.14
C PRO A 28 -18.23 -3.94 10.02
N HIS A 29 -18.15 -2.76 9.40
CA HIS A 29 -19.27 -1.85 9.22
C HIS A 29 -19.89 -1.90 7.82
N LEU A 30 -19.40 -2.79 6.95
CA LEU A 30 -19.80 -2.89 5.54
C LEU A 30 -20.76 -4.05 5.24
N SER A 31 -21.37 -4.66 6.26
CA SER A 31 -22.31 -5.78 6.07
C SER A 31 -23.51 -5.35 5.22
N MET A 32 -23.56 -5.86 3.99
CA MET A 32 -24.60 -5.58 3.01
C MET A 32 -25.30 -6.86 2.55
N ASN A 33 -26.55 -6.73 2.13
CA ASN A 33 -27.35 -7.86 1.64
C ASN A 33 -26.90 -8.37 0.24
N SER A 34 -25.87 -7.78 -0.36
CA SER A 34 -25.38 -8.13 -1.70
C SER A 34 -23.85 -8.26 -1.70
N PRO A 35 -23.30 -9.46 -1.98
CA PRO A 35 -21.84 -9.68 -1.99
C PRO A 35 -21.13 -8.92 -3.11
N VAL A 36 -21.81 -8.65 -4.23
CA VAL A 36 -21.26 -7.86 -5.34
C VAL A 36 -21.08 -6.40 -4.93
N LEU A 37 -22.11 -5.83 -4.28
CA LEU A 37 -22.07 -4.44 -3.85
C LEU A 37 -21.02 -4.23 -2.76
N GLU A 38 -20.93 -5.18 -1.82
CA GLU A 38 -19.89 -5.20 -0.78
C GLU A 38 -18.49 -5.22 -1.40
N GLY A 39 -18.24 -6.07 -2.40
CA GLY A 39 -16.95 -6.13 -3.10
C GLY A 39 -16.59 -4.82 -3.81
N ILE A 40 -17.53 -4.20 -4.51
CA ILE A 40 -17.30 -2.92 -5.22
C ILE A 40 -16.98 -1.81 -4.22
N ILE A 41 -17.76 -1.70 -3.15
CA ILE A 41 -17.56 -0.67 -2.12
C ILE A 41 -16.24 -0.90 -1.38
N GLY A 42 -15.94 -2.15 -1.02
CA GLY A 42 -14.67 -2.51 -0.40
C GLY A 42 -13.48 -2.12 -1.27
N PHE A 43 -13.52 -2.43 -2.57
CA PHE A 43 -12.49 -2.00 -3.51
C PHE A 43 -12.37 -0.48 -3.61
N ALA A 44 -13.51 0.23 -3.74
CA ALA A 44 -13.52 1.68 -3.84
C ALA A 44 -12.95 2.37 -2.58
N LEU A 45 -13.25 1.85 -1.39
CA LEU A 45 -12.73 2.36 -0.13
C LEU A 45 -11.23 2.11 0.01
N THR A 46 -10.77 0.89 -0.25
CA THR A 46 -9.34 0.56 -0.25
C THR A 46 -8.60 1.45 -1.24
N PHE A 47 -9.08 1.56 -2.48
CA PHE A 47 -8.46 2.43 -3.46
C PHE A 47 -8.47 3.91 -3.04
N GLY A 48 -9.58 4.38 -2.47
CA GLY A 48 -9.71 5.75 -1.97
C GLY A 48 -8.71 6.08 -0.84
N VAL A 49 -8.50 5.15 0.09
CA VAL A 49 -7.50 5.27 1.15
C VAL A 49 -6.09 5.44 0.58
N TRP A 50 -5.75 4.69 -0.46
CA TRP A 50 -4.43 4.78 -1.13
C TRP A 50 -4.22 6.09 -1.89
N LEU A 51 -5.30 6.75 -2.31
CA LEU A 51 -5.25 8.09 -2.91
C LEU A 51 -4.95 9.20 -1.88
N VAL A 52 -5.26 8.99 -0.59
CA VAL A 52 -5.05 10.01 0.46
C VAL A 52 -3.58 10.45 0.56
N PRO A 53 -2.59 9.56 0.67
CA PRO A 53 -1.18 9.96 0.58
C PRO A 53 -0.74 10.22 -0.88
N GLY A 54 -1.34 9.53 -1.84
CA GLY A 54 -0.93 9.57 -3.25
C GLY A 54 -1.15 10.93 -3.92
N ILE A 55 -2.35 11.51 -3.81
CA ILE A 55 -2.72 12.77 -4.47
C ILE A 55 -1.84 13.94 -4.00
N PRO A 56 -1.64 14.18 -2.68
CA PRO A 56 -0.76 15.24 -2.19
C PRO A 56 0.67 15.11 -2.71
N ILE A 57 1.22 13.88 -2.75
CA ILE A 57 2.56 13.62 -3.28
C ILE A 57 2.65 13.99 -4.76
N VAL A 58 1.67 13.56 -5.56
CA VAL A 58 1.64 13.86 -7.00
C VAL A 58 1.53 15.36 -7.23
N ILE A 59 0.63 16.05 -6.54
CA ILE A 59 0.45 17.51 -6.68
C ILE A 59 1.74 18.23 -6.28
N TYR A 60 2.31 17.89 -5.12
CA TYR A 60 3.51 18.52 -4.61
C TYR A 60 4.71 18.29 -5.56
N GLU A 61 4.99 17.06 -5.96
CA GLU A 61 6.12 16.78 -6.86
C GLU A 61 5.90 17.40 -8.24
N THR A 62 4.67 17.43 -8.77
CA THR A 62 4.35 18.12 -10.03
C THR A 62 4.60 19.63 -9.90
N SER A 63 4.23 20.24 -8.77
CA SER A 63 4.37 21.67 -8.54
C SER A 63 5.84 22.12 -8.52
N VAL A 64 6.73 21.26 -8.02
CA VAL A 64 8.16 21.55 -7.87
C VAL A 64 8.98 21.09 -9.07
N SER A 65 8.76 19.87 -9.58
CA SER A 65 9.54 19.31 -10.69
C SER A 65 9.05 19.76 -12.07
N ARG A 66 7.77 20.16 -12.18
CA ARG A 66 7.07 20.42 -13.45
C ARG A 66 7.09 19.24 -14.43
N ARG A 67 7.35 18.02 -13.95
CA ARG A 67 7.45 16.81 -14.77
C ARG A 67 6.45 15.75 -14.31
N ARG A 68 5.54 15.36 -15.22
CA ARG A 68 4.53 14.31 -14.98
C ARG A 68 5.16 12.97 -14.61
N LEU A 69 6.27 12.62 -15.27
CA LEU A 69 6.98 11.37 -14.97
C LEU A 69 7.59 11.37 -13.56
N SER A 70 8.10 12.51 -13.07
CA SER A 70 8.68 12.60 -11.72
C SER A 70 7.61 12.34 -10.65
N SER A 71 6.43 12.93 -10.82
CA SER A 71 5.32 12.70 -9.89
C SER A 71 4.74 11.28 -9.98
N ALA A 72 4.69 10.70 -11.18
CA ALA A 72 4.27 9.31 -11.38
C ALA A 72 5.25 8.32 -10.70
N LEU A 73 6.56 8.54 -10.84
CA LEU A 73 7.56 7.73 -10.14
C LEU A 73 7.53 7.93 -8.62
N ALA A 74 7.23 9.14 -8.14
CA ALA A 74 7.12 9.42 -6.71
C ALA A 74 5.96 8.65 -6.05
N ILE A 75 4.78 8.62 -6.68
CA ILE A 75 3.65 7.83 -6.17
C ILE A 75 3.90 6.33 -6.31
N CYS A 76 4.47 5.85 -7.42
CA CYS A 76 4.87 4.44 -7.57
C CYS A 76 5.80 3.99 -6.45
N LEU A 77 6.85 4.77 -6.18
CA LEU A 77 7.79 4.48 -5.09
C LEU A 77 7.07 4.41 -3.74
N THR A 78 6.24 5.41 -3.44
CA THR A 78 5.51 5.47 -2.17
C THR A 78 4.62 4.24 -1.99
N TRP A 79 3.84 3.90 -3.02
CA TRP A 79 2.94 2.76 -2.99
C TRP A 79 3.68 1.43 -2.90
N CYS A 80 4.76 1.23 -3.66
CA CYS A 80 5.58 0.01 -3.54
C CYS A 80 6.18 -0.15 -2.14
N ILE A 81 6.71 0.94 -1.55
CA ILE A 81 7.20 0.91 -0.17
C ILE A 81 6.07 0.57 0.81
N SER A 82 4.87 1.10 0.58
CA SER A 82 3.69 0.80 1.40
C SER A 82 3.31 -0.68 1.33
N VAL A 83 3.29 -1.28 0.14
CA VAL A 83 3.04 -2.72 -0.05
C VAL A 83 4.06 -3.55 0.71
N VAL A 84 5.35 -3.28 0.54
CA VAL A 84 6.41 -4.02 1.23
C VAL A 84 6.24 -3.91 2.74
N VAL A 85 6.00 -2.71 3.27
CA VAL A 85 5.84 -2.47 4.71
C VAL A 85 4.56 -3.10 5.26
N TYR A 86 3.47 -3.10 4.49
CA TYR A 86 2.23 -3.80 4.84
C TYR A 86 2.50 -5.30 5.06
N TYR A 87 3.19 -5.97 4.12
CA TYR A 87 3.48 -7.40 4.25
C TYR A 87 4.53 -7.70 5.33
N LEU A 88 5.51 -6.82 5.55
CA LEU A 88 6.42 -6.94 6.69
C LEU A 88 5.68 -6.78 8.02
N THR A 89 4.66 -5.92 8.08
CA THR A 89 3.81 -5.76 9.28
C THR A 89 3.00 -7.04 9.54
N ASN A 90 2.48 -7.69 8.49
CA ASN A 90 1.85 -9.01 8.59
C ASN A 90 2.81 -10.04 9.21
N VAL A 91 4.03 -10.12 8.68
CA VAL A 91 5.07 -11.03 9.20
C VAL A 91 5.36 -10.77 10.67
N ALA A 92 5.56 -9.50 11.05
CA ALA A 92 5.82 -9.12 12.44
C ALA A 92 4.66 -9.52 13.37
N GLN A 93 3.41 -9.35 12.93
CA GLN A 93 2.24 -9.76 13.70
C GLN A 93 2.12 -11.28 13.87
N LEU A 94 2.39 -12.05 12.81
CA LEU A 94 2.43 -13.52 12.88
C LEU A 94 3.52 -14.01 13.85
N ALA A 95 4.69 -13.37 13.80
CA ALA A 95 5.83 -13.63 14.67
C ALA A 95 5.54 -13.41 16.16
N ILE A 96 4.88 -12.29 16.49
CA ILE A 96 4.50 -11.95 17.88
C ILE A 96 3.35 -12.86 18.36
N GLY A 97 2.48 -13.26 17.43
CA GLY A 97 1.44 -14.25 17.65
C GLY A 97 0.05 -13.71 17.45
N SER A 98 -0.48 -13.89 16.24
CA SER A 98 -1.91 -13.73 16.00
C SER A 98 -2.71 -14.82 16.73
N SER A 99 -3.98 -14.54 17.02
CA SER A 99 -4.91 -15.52 17.60
C SER A 99 -5.32 -16.60 16.58
N THR A 100 -5.18 -16.31 15.30
CA THR A 100 -5.63 -17.16 14.18
C THR A 100 -4.56 -18.13 13.67
N GLN A 101 -3.27 -17.87 13.91
CA GLN A 101 -2.17 -18.74 13.48
C GLN A 101 -1.12 -18.90 14.60
N PRO A 102 -1.48 -19.59 15.70
CA PRO A 102 -0.61 -19.73 16.86
C PRO A 102 0.69 -20.50 16.56
N ASP A 103 0.68 -21.37 15.53
CA ASP A 103 1.83 -22.21 15.17
C ASP A 103 3.02 -21.43 14.62
N LEU A 104 2.80 -20.20 14.14
CA LEU A 104 3.81 -19.32 13.57
C LEU A 104 4.49 -18.41 14.60
N ARG A 105 4.05 -18.46 15.87
CA ARG A 105 4.65 -17.67 16.94
C ARG A 105 6.13 -17.98 17.10
N PHE A 106 6.98 -16.97 17.29
CA PHE A 106 8.40 -17.21 17.62
C PHE A 106 8.58 -18.01 18.91
N SER A 107 7.62 -17.93 19.85
CA SER A 107 7.63 -18.77 21.05
C SER A 107 7.47 -20.27 20.75
N ASN A 108 6.96 -20.63 19.57
CA ASN A 108 6.76 -22.00 19.10
C ASN A 108 7.93 -22.53 18.25
N HIS A 109 9.11 -21.90 18.31
CA HIS A 109 10.30 -22.28 17.51
C HIS A 109 10.78 -23.71 17.70
N ASN A 110 10.39 -24.36 18.82
CA ASN A 110 10.70 -25.76 19.10
C ASN A 110 9.77 -26.75 18.39
N SER A 111 8.74 -26.28 17.67
CA SER A 111 7.85 -27.13 16.89
C SER A 111 8.62 -27.77 15.72
N PRO A 112 8.44 -29.08 15.44
CA PRO A 112 9.08 -29.78 14.33
C PRO A 112 8.83 -29.14 12.96
N PHE A 113 7.70 -28.45 12.81
CA PHE A 113 7.27 -27.84 11.54
C PHE A 113 7.49 -26.32 11.50
N PHE A 114 8.13 -25.73 12.51
CA PHE A 114 8.26 -24.28 12.63
C PHE A 114 8.88 -23.63 11.38
N TRP A 115 10.03 -24.13 10.93
CA TRP A 115 10.73 -23.56 9.78
C TRP A 115 9.98 -23.80 8.46
N THR A 116 9.37 -24.97 8.28
CA THR A 116 8.56 -25.27 7.10
C THR A 116 7.33 -24.37 7.00
N ASN A 117 6.68 -24.10 8.14
CA ASN A 117 5.54 -23.18 8.19
C ASN A 117 5.97 -21.75 7.86
N TRP A 118 7.12 -21.30 8.39
CA TRP A 118 7.67 -19.99 8.08
C TRP A 118 8.10 -19.83 6.62
N GLU A 119 8.73 -20.86 6.05
CA GLU A 119 9.10 -20.89 4.64
C GLU A 119 7.86 -20.72 3.75
N SER A 120 6.81 -21.49 4.03
CA SER A 120 5.54 -21.38 3.29
C SER A 120 4.93 -19.98 3.40
N VAL A 121 4.89 -19.39 4.59
CA VAL A 121 4.36 -18.03 4.77
C VAL A 121 5.19 -16.98 4.04
N LEU A 122 6.53 -17.05 4.14
CA LEU A 122 7.41 -16.05 3.54
C LEU A 122 7.41 -16.14 2.01
N PHE A 123 7.48 -17.34 1.44
CA PHE A 123 7.56 -17.50 -0.01
C PHE A 123 6.19 -17.56 -0.68
N SER A 124 5.24 -18.34 -0.15
CA SER A 124 3.95 -18.53 -0.81
C SER A 124 3.02 -17.34 -0.60
N TYR A 125 3.00 -16.77 0.61
CA TYR A 125 2.10 -15.66 0.92
C TYR A 125 2.79 -14.30 0.76
N VAL A 126 3.82 -14.02 1.56
CA VAL A 126 4.45 -12.69 1.64
C VAL A 126 5.09 -12.29 0.31
N LEU A 127 5.96 -13.13 -0.25
CA LEU A 127 6.68 -12.78 -1.48
C LEU A 127 5.74 -12.68 -2.68
N THR A 128 4.89 -13.68 -2.90
CA THR A 128 3.91 -13.69 -4.02
C THR A 128 3.00 -12.48 -3.94
N SER A 129 2.38 -12.23 -2.78
CA SER A 129 1.46 -11.11 -2.65
C SER A 129 2.17 -9.76 -2.70
N THR A 130 3.39 -9.63 -2.16
CA THR A 130 4.19 -8.41 -2.31
C THR A 130 4.46 -8.11 -3.78
N LEU A 131 4.81 -9.13 -4.59
CA LEU A 131 5.08 -8.96 -6.01
C LEU A 131 3.82 -8.57 -6.79
N GLU A 132 2.72 -9.30 -6.59
CA GLU A 132 1.43 -9.01 -7.24
C GLU A 132 0.96 -7.58 -6.96
N TRP A 133 0.95 -7.18 -5.68
CA TRP A 133 0.52 -5.84 -5.30
C TRP A 133 1.52 -4.75 -5.66
N SER A 134 2.80 -5.07 -5.82
CA SER A 134 3.79 -4.14 -6.37
C SER A 134 3.50 -3.84 -7.85
N ILE A 135 3.09 -4.84 -8.64
CA ILE A 135 2.67 -4.62 -10.04
C ILE A 135 1.47 -3.66 -10.07
N VAL A 136 0.46 -3.91 -9.23
CA VAL A 136 -0.71 -3.02 -9.12
C VAL A 136 -0.30 -1.62 -8.70
N SER A 137 0.63 -1.50 -7.74
CA SER A 137 1.14 -0.22 -7.26
C SER A 137 1.87 0.57 -8.34
N ILE A 138 2.65 -0.10 -9.18
CA ILE A 138 3.35 0.53 -10.31
C ILE A 138 2.34 0.99 -11.36
N LEU A 139 1.45 0.09 -11.81
CA LEU A 139 0.48 0.43 -12.86
C LEU A 139 -0.48 1.53 -12.39
N GLY A 140 -1.07 1.36 -11.22
CA GLY A 140 -1.97 2.35 -10.61
C GLY A 140 -1.26 3.67 -10.34
N GLY A 141 -0.03 3.62 -9.81
CA GLY A 141 0.77 4.81 -9.53
C GLY A 141 1.13 5.58 -10.81
N LEU A 142 1.47 4.88 -11.90
CA LEU A 142 1.70 5.52 -13.19
C LEU A 142 0.42 6.19 -13.70
N ILE A 143 -0.69 5.46 -13.75
CA ILE A 143 -1.98 5.97 -14.25
C ILE A 143 -2.43 7.20 -13.44
N ILE A 144 -2.54 7.07 -12.12
CA ILE A 144 -2.98 8.14 -11.23
C ILE A 144 -1.98 9.31 -11.24
N GLY A 145 -0.69 9.00 -11.21
CA GLY A 145 0.37 10.00 -11.27
C GLY A 145 0.30 10.85 -12.54
N PHE A 146 0.08 10.25 -13.70
CA PHE A 146 -0.09 10.97 -14.96
C PHE A 146 -1.40 11.76 -15.01
N LEU A 147 -2.52 11.17 -14.59
CA LEU A 147 -3.82 11.84 -14.61
C LEU A 147 -3.83 13.06 -13.69
N VAL A 148 -3.46 12.90 -12.42
CA VAL A 148 -3.50 13.99 -11.43
C VAL A 148 -2.50 15.09 -11.78
N SER A 149 -1.28 14.73 -12.21
CA SER A 149 -0.29 15.74 -12.63
C SER A 149 -0.72 16.51 -13.88
N SER A 150 -1.34 15.84 -14.85
CA SER A 150 -1.84 16.50 -16.07
C SER A 150 -2.97 17.47 -15.76
N THR A 151 -3.95 17.04 -14.96
CA THR A 151 -5.06 17.89 -14.50
C THR A 151 -4.53 19.10 -13.72
N TYR A 152 -3.60 18.88 -12.79
CA TYR A 152 -2.99 19.96 -12.01
C TYR A 152 -2.27 20.99 -12.90
N MET A 153 -1.49 20.53 -13.88
CA MET A 153 -0.80 21.43 -14.81
C MET A 153 -1.77 22.20 -15.71
N PHE A 154 -2.82 21.56 -16.20
CA PHE A 154 -3.86 22.19 -17.01
C PHE A 154 -4.59 23.30 -16.24
N VAL A 155 -5.09 22.99 -15.04
CA VAL A 155 -5.78 23.97 -14.18
C VAL A 155 -4.87 25.15 -13.82
N ARG A 156 -3.58 24.89 -13.55
CA ARG A 156 -2.63 25.96 -13.25
C ARG A 156 -2.30 26.82 -14.48
N GLY A 157 -2.32 26.24 -15.68
CA GLY A 157 -2.17 26.96 -16.94
C GLY A 157 -3.31 27.92 -17.21
N LEU A 158 -4.55 27.52 -16.91
CA LEU A 158 -5.75 28.36 -17.05
C LEU A 158 -5.80 29.57 -16.09
N ARG A 159 -5.00 29.56 -15.02
CA ARG A 159 -4.93 30.65 -14.02
C ARG A 159 -3.83 31.67 -14.31
N ARG A 160 -3.13 31.57 -15.44
CA ARG A 160 -2.14 32.55 -15.91
C ARG A 160 -2.72 33.35 -17.06
#